data_AF-A0A4Y8KVR6-F1
#
_entry.id   AF-A0A4Y8KVR6-F1
#
_cell.length_a   1.000
_cell.length_b   1.000
_cell.length_c   1.000
_cell.angle_alpha   90.00
_cell.angle_beta   90.00
_cell.angle_gamma   90.00
#
_symmetry.space_group_name_H-M   'P 1'
#
loop_
_entity.id
_entity.type
_entity.pdbx_description
1 polymer ?
#
loop_
_entity_poly.entity_id
_entity_poly.type
_entity_poly.pdbx_seq_one_letter_code
_entity_poly.pdbx_strand_id
1 'polypeptide(L)'
;MINTIINLFRTQAREHKTIKAFYYSRTYNLGSGKDNYPLFWLECPINGRNQNNIFTNSVNFSILFVPAEKDSINDLQNLAFSIGLNILERIKKHNTDIVTINPDWTYTTLRDYYDDKTAGCRFSVNMTQRNMQNLCLIDEQFDENGEFSDNKTLKDFAITPVNNCEIFTNKFPVFDLKTSK
;
A
#
# COMPACT_ATOMS: atom_id res chain seq x y z
N MET A 1 0.22 2.45 -13.97
CA MET A 1 1.50 2.87 -13.36
C MET A 1 1.78 2.15 -12.05
N ILE A 2 1.04 2.41 -10.97
CA ILE A 2 1.24 1.80 -9.63
C ILE A 2 1.15 0.26 -9.68
N ASN A 3 0.12 -0.29 -10.33
CA ASN A 3 -0.05 -1.74 -10.49
C ASN A 3 1.13 -2.40 -11.23
N THR A 4 1.80 -1.68 -12.13
CA THR A 4 2.98 -2.18 -12.84
C THR A 4 4.11 -2.45 -11.85
N ILE A 5 4.37 -1.53 -10.92
CA ILE A 5 5.37 -1.68 -9.87
C ILE A 5 4.99 -2.84 -8.93
N ILE A 6 3.74 -2.90 -8.47
CA ILE A 6 3.28 -3.97 -7.59
C ILE A 6 3.42 -5.33 -8.27
N ASN A 7 3.01 -5.45 -9.54
CA ASN A 7 3.10 -6.70 -10.30
C ASN A 7 4.55 -7.09 -10.61
N LEU A 8 5.45 -6.11 -10.80
CA LEU A 8 6.88 -6.35 -10.95
C LEU A 8 7.42 -7.08 -9.72
N PHE A 9 7.26 -6.52 -8.52
CA PHE A 9 7.74 -7.14 -7.29
C PHE A 9 7.01 -8.44 -6.95
N ARG A 10 5.70 -8.50 -7.17
CA ARG A 10 4.91 -9.74 -7.01
C ARG A 10 5.45 -10.88 -7.88
N THR A 11 5.80 -10.58 -9.12
CA THR A 11 6.38 -11.57 -10.05
C THR A 11 7.73 -12.06 -9.56
N GLN A 12 8.59 -11.14 -9.09
CA GLN A 12 9.88 -11.54 -8.52
C GLN A 12 9.71 -12.41 -7.27
N ALA A 13 8.80 -12.04 -6.37
CA ALA A 13 8.50 -12.83 -5.17
C ALA A 13 7.97 -14.22 -5.52
N ARG A 14 6.99 -14.31 -6.44
CA ARG A 14 6.39 -15.59 -6.89
C ARG A 14 7.42 -16.54 -7.51
N GLU A 15 8.39 -16.01 -8.24
CA GLU A 15 9.38 -16.81 -8.96
C GLU A 15 10.66 -17.07 -8.15
N HIS A 16 10.85 -16.37 -7.02
CA HIS A 16 11.99 -16.57 -6.16
C HIS A 16 11.83 -17.86 -5.35
N LYS A 17 12.80 -18.78 -5.45
CA LYS A 17 12.74 -20.14 -4.87
C LYS A 17 12.49 -20.19 -3.36
N THR A 18 12.88 -19.14 -2.65
CA THR A 18 12.84 -19.08 -1.18
C THR A 18 11.61 -18.38 -0.62
N ILE A 19 10.97 -17.47 -1.39
CA ILE A 19 9.88 -16.63 -0.86
C ILE A 19 8.58 -17.45 -0.84
N LYS A 20 7.83 -17.38 0.26
CA LYS A 20 6.55 -18.10 0.42
C LYS A 20 5.33 -17.21 0.37
N ALA A 21 5.46 -15.94 0.73
CA ALA A 21 4.36 -14.98 0.68
C ALA A 21 4.80 -13.62 0.16
N PHE A 22 3.85 -12.92 -0.46
CA PHE A 22 3.99 -11.54 -0.91
C PHE A 22 2.79 -10.73 -0.43
N TYR A 23 3.06 -9.61 0.24
CA TYR A 23 2.03 -8.63 0.60
C TYR A 23 2.37 -7.25 0.07
N TYR A 24 1.34 -6.49 -0.27
CA TYR A 24 1.41 -5.05 -0.50
C TYR A 24 0.43 -4.37 0.45
N SER A 25 0.95 -3.79 1.53
CA SER A 25 0.11 -3.22 2.60
C SER A 25 0.89 -2.23 3.46
N ARG A 26 0.17 -1.52 4.33
CA ARG A 26 0.75 -0.55 5.26
C ARG A 26 1.53 -1.28 6.34
N THR A 27 2.68 -0.74 6.73
CA THR A 27 3.65 -1.41 7.62
C THR A 27 3.05 -1.82 8.97
N TYR A 28 2.07 -1.08 9.52
CA TYR A 28 1.43 -1.46 10.79
C TYR A 28 0.58 -2.76 10.73
N ASN A 29 0.33 -3.32 9.54
CA ASN A 29 -0.34 -4.61 9.38
C ASN A 29 0.63 -5.81 9.43
N LEU A 30 1.95 -5.56 9.54
CA LEU A 30 2.95 -6.61 9.74
C LEU A 30 2.81 -7.25 11.12
N GLY A 31 3.22 -8.51 11.23
CA GLY A 31 3.26 -9.20 12.52
C GLY A 31 1.91 -9.78 12.96
N SER A 32 1.03 -10.13 12.02
CA SER A 32 -0.29 -10.71 12.34
C SER A 32 -0.22 -12.12 12.95
N GLY A 33 0.99 -12.72 12.98
CA GLY A 33 1.25 -14.06 13.50
C GLY A 33 0.73 -15.20 12.61
N LYS A 34 0.09 -14.89 11.48
CA LYS A 34 -0.48 -15.86 10.52
C LYS A 34 0.23 -15.85 9.16
N ASP A 35 1.32 -15.11 9.06
CA ASP A 35 2.04 -14.91 7.81
C ASP A 35 2.96 -16.11 7.50
N ASN A 36 3.18 -16.38 6.21
CA ASN A 36 4.05 -17.46 5.77
C ASN A 36 5.46 -16.93 5.47
N TYR A 37 6.46 -17.43 6.20
CA TYR A 37 7.87 -17.04 6.05
C TYR A 37 8.67 -18.05 5.22
N PRO A 38 9.66 -17.61 4.40
CA PRO A 38 10.13 -16.23 4.25
C PRO A 38 9.17 -15.30 3.51
N LEU A 39 8.97 -14.11 4.07
CA LEU A 39 7.95 -13.15 3.64
C LEU A 39 8.59 -12.01 2.84
N PHE A 40 8.03 -11.72 1.67
CA PHE A 40 8.27 -10.47 0.95
C PHE A 40 7.17 -9.47 1.30
N TRP A 41 7.52 -8.37 1.94
CA TRP A 41 6.59 -7.28 2.24
C TRP A 41 6.91 -6.04 1.41
N LEU A 42 6.04 -5.67 0.47
CA LEU A 42 6.10 -4.38 -0.22
C LEU A 42 5.28 -3.35 0.57
N GLU A 43 5.91 -2.25 0.98
CA GLU A 43 5.23 -1.23 1.79
C GLU A 43 4.32 -0.35 0.93
N CYS A 44 3.16 -0.02 1.50
CA CYS A 44 2.26 1.02 1.03
C CYS A 44 2.36 2.23 1.99
N PRO A 45 2.55 3.47 1.49
CA PRO A 45 2.43 3.89 0.09
C PRO A 45 3.69 3.74 -0.76
N ILE A 46 3.50 3.65 -2.07
CA ILE A 46 4.52 3.94 -3.09
C ILE A 46 4.51 5.44 -3.33
N ASN A 47 5.66 6.10 -3.18
CA ASN A 47 5.78 7.53 -3.41
C ASN A 47 6.29 7.79 -4.83
N GLY A 48 5.72 8.77 -5.52
CA GLY A 48 6.12 9.12 -6.89
C GLY A 48 6.32 10.62 -7.06
N ARG A 49 7.27 11.00 -7.92
CA ARG A 49 7.50 12.37 -8.35
C ARG A 49 7.72 12.38 -9.86
N ASN A 50 7.06 13.30 -10.57
CA ASN A 50 7.42 13.60 -11.94
C ASN A 50 8.45 14.74 -11.95
N GLN A 51 9.59 14.52 -12.59
CA GLN A 51 10.57 15.55 -12.89
C GLN A 51 11.05 15.36 -14.33
N ASN A 52 10.95 16.41 -15.14
CA ASN A 52 11.36 16.39 -16.55
C ASN A 52 10.70 15.28 -17.38
N ASN A 53 9.39 15.04 -17.21
CA ASN A 53 8.61 13.99 -17.88
C ASN A 53 9.04 12.56 -17.56
N ILE A 54 9.79 12.38 -16.48
CA ILE A 54 10.23 11.10 -15.97
C ILE A 54 9.63 10.91 -14.57
N PHE A 55 8.94 9.80 -14.37
CA PHE A 55 8.41 9.44 -13.06
C PHE A 55 9.48 8.72 -12.25
N THR A 56 9.92 9.32 -11.16
CA THR A 56 10.75 8.66 -10.15
C THR A 56 9.84 8.18 -9.03
N ASN A 57 9.85 6.88 -8.77
CA ASN A 57 9.08 6.23 -7.73
C ASN A 57 10.02 5.72 -6.65
N SER A 58 9.69 5.96 -5.38
CA SER A 58 10.36 5.40 -4.23
C SER A 58 9.50 4.31 -3.63
N VAL A 59 10.08 3.12 -3.51
CA VAL A 59 9.44 1.94 -2.94
C VAL A 59 10.29 1.40 -1.80
N ASN A 60 9.61 0.84 -0.80
CA ASN A 60 10.27 0.13 0.27
C ASN A 60 9.76 -1.30 0.31
N PHE A 61 10.65 -2.25 0.50
CA PHE A 61 10.26 -3.62 0.74
C PHE A 61 11.16 -4.30 1.76
N SER A 62 10.63 -5.32 2.42
CA SER A 62 11.36 -6.10 3.41
C SER A 62 11.30 -7.58 3.05
N ILE A 63 12.43 -8.27 3.25
CA ILE A 63 12.49 -9.74 3.27
C ILE A 63 12.63 -10.16 4.73
N LEU A 64 11.65 -10.92 5.22
CA LEU A 64 11.49 -11.24 6.65
C LEU A 64 11.49 -12.74 6.89
N PHE A 65 12.08 -13.13 8.01
CA PHE A 65 12.14 -14.49 8.55
C PHE A 65 11.71 -14.46 10.01
N VAL A 66 11.03 -15.51 10.47
CA VAL A 66 10.83 -15.74 11.91
C VAL A 66 12.00 -16.60 12.39
N PRO A 67 12.85 -16.10 13.30
CA PRO A 67 13.97 -16.88 13.83
C PRO A 67 13.50 -18.09 14.63
N ALA A 68 14.07 -19.27 14.38
CA ALA A 68 13.99 -20.40 15.30
C ALA A 68 15.06 -20.28 16.40
N GLU A 69 14.93 -21.06 17.48
CA GLU A 69 15.84 -20.99 18.65
C GLU A 69 17.34 -21.16 18.32
N LYS A 70 17.64 -21.84 17.21
CA LYS A 70 19.02 -22.13 16.76
C LYS A 70 19.53 -21.17 15.69
N ASP A 71 18.67 -20.31 15.17
CA ASP A 71 19.02 -19.44 14.06
C ASP A 71 19.84 -18.24 14.57
N SER A 72 20.93 -17.96 13.87
CA SER A 72 21.66 -16.70 14.04
C SER A 72 20.90 -15.57 13.35
N ILE A 73 20.58 -14.51 14.09
CA ILE A 73 19.93 -13.32 13.53
C ILE A 73 20.75 -12.72 12.38
N ASN A 74 22.08 -12.70 12.51
CA ASN A 74 22.97 -12.18 11.47
C ASN A 74 22.88 -13.02 10.18
N ASP A 75 22.72 -14.35 10.30
CA ASP A 75 22.61 -15.24 9.15
C ASP A 75 21.29 -15.02 8.42
N LEU A 76 20.19 -14.83 9.16
CA LEU A 76 18.89 -14.48 8.58
C LEU A 76 18.91 -13.10 7.91
N GLN A 77 19.59 -12.12 8.50
CA GLN A 77 19.78 -10.79 7.91
C GLN A 77 20.62 -10.86 6.62
N ASN A 78 21.70 -11.64 6.61
CA ASN A 78 22.53 -11.86 5.43
C ASN A 78 21.75 -12.57 4.32
N LEU A 79 20.95 -13.58 4.67
CA LEU A 79 20.09 -14.28 3.73
C LEU A 79 19.03 -13.34 3.13
N ALA A 80 18.37 -12.54 3.98
CA ALA A 80 17.41 -11.52 3.55
C ALA A 80 18.05 -10.50 2.60
N PHE A 81 19.25 -10.03 2.93
CA PHE A 81 20.00 -9.11 2.09
C PHE A 81 20.33 -9.73 0.72
N SER A 82 20.84 -10.96 0.70
CA SER A 82 21.16 -11.68 -0.53
C SER A 82 19.93 -11.88 -1.42
N ILE A 83 18.78 -12.25 -0.84
CA ILE A 83 17.52 -12.40 -1.57
C ILE A 83 17.07 -11.07 -2.17
N GLY A 84 17.09 -9.99 -1.39
CA GLY A 84 16.73 -8.66 -1.87
C GLY A 84 17.63 -8.23 -3.03
N LEU A 85 18.94 -8.45 -2.92
CA LEU A 85 19.90 -8.14 -3.97
C LEU A 85 19.63 -8.96 -5.25
N ASN A 86 19.39 -10.27 -5.14
CA ASN A 86 19.03 -11.11 -6.29
C ASN A 86 17.80 -10.59 -7.03
N ILE A 87 16.78 -10.14 -6.29
CA ILE A 87 15.56 -9.57 -6.85
C ILE A 87 15.87 -8.27 -7.59
N LEU A 88 16.63 -7.35 -6.99
CA LEU A 88 17.01 -6.08 -7.63
C LEU A 88 17.83 -6.30 -8.90
N GLU A 89 18.84 -7.17 -8.85
CA GLU A 89 19.69 -7.47 -10.01
C GLU A 89 18.91 -8.18 -11.13
N ARG A 90 17.96 -9.06 -10.77
CA ARG A 90 17.07 -9.69 -11.76
C ARG A 90 16.15 -8.67 -12.42
N ILE A 91 15.61 -7.71 -11.67
CA ILE A 91 14.80 -6.63 -12.24
C ILE A 91 15.62 -5.82 -13.25
N LYS A 92 16.84 -5.40 -12.89
CA LYS A 92 17.76 -4.66 -13.77
C LYS A 92 18.06 -5.43 -15.07
N LYS A 93 18.26 -6.74 -14.98
CA LYS A 93 18.57 -7.59 -16.14
C LYS A 93 17.40 -7.77 -17.11
N HIS A 94 16.15 -7.76 -16.62
CA HIS A 94 14.99 -8.23 -17.38
C HIS A 94 13.89 -7.19 -17.67
N ASN A 95 13.87 -6.02 -17.02
CA ASN A 95 12.72 -5.10 -17.07
C ASN A 95 13.03 -3.70 -17.62
N THR A 96 13.97 -3.59 -18.55
CA THR A 96 14.53 -2.30 -19.03
C THR A 96 13.52 -1.34 -19.66
N ASP A 97 12.38 -1.83 -20.16
CA ASP A 97 11.56 -1.02 -21.07
C ASP A 97 10.50 -0.15 -20.36
N ILE A 98 10.11 -0.51 -19.14
CA ILE A 98 9.03 0.17 -18.40
C ILE A 98 9.50 0.76 -17.07
N VAL A 99 10.34 0.05 -16.31
CA VAL A 99 10.83 0.47 -14.99
C VAL A 99 12.31 0.15 -14.85
N THR A 100 13.12 1.15 -14.51
CA THR A 100 14.56 0.99 -14.22
C THR A 100 14.82 1.23 -12.74
N ILE A 101 15.62 0.38 -12.10
CA ILE A 101 16.09 0.62 -10.73
C ILE A 101 17.27 1.60 -10.77
N ASN A 102 17.19 2.65 -9.97
CA ASN A 102 18.26 3.63 -9.84
C ASN A 102 19.39 3.09 -8.95
N PRO A 103 20.66 3.47 -9.21
CA PRO A 103 21.83 2.97 -8.48
C PRO A 103 22.03 3.67 -7.11
N ASP A 104 20.95 4.03 -6.42
CA ASP A 104 20.93 4.83 -5.19
C ASP A 104 20.10 4.19 -4.06
N TRP A 105 19.82 2.89 -4.16
CA TRP A 105 19.07 2.16 -3.15
C TRP A 105 19.88 1.98 -1.86
N THR A 106 19.16 1.90 -0.74
CA THR A 106 19.73 1.66 0.59
C THR A 106 19.10 0.44 1.24
N TYR A 107 19.71 -0.06 2.31
CA TYR A 107 19.19 -1.18 3.07
C TYR A 107 19.37 -0.97 4.59
N THR A 108 18.49 -1.60 5.37
CA THR A 108 18.51 -1.62 6.83
C THR A 108 18.28 -3.03 7.31
N THR A 109 19.16 -3.56 8.15
CA THR A 109 18.95 -4.85 8.81
C THR A 109 17.88 -4.72 9.90
N LEU A 110 17.02 -5.72 9.99
CA LEU A 110 15.90 -5.78 10.92
C LEU A 110 16.11 -6.91 11.93
N ARG A 111 15.76 -6.65 13.19
CA ARG A 111 15.81 -7.59 14.30
C ARG A 111 14.63 -7.33 15.23
N ASP A 112 14.04 -8.40 15.76
CA ASP A 112 12.90 -8.33 16.67
C ASP A 112 11.81 -7.39 16.13
N TYR A 113 11.58 -7.47 14.82
CA TYR A 113 10.73 -6.55 14.08
C TYR A 113 9.28 -6.99 14.22
N TYR A 114 8.41 -6.11 14.71
CA TYR A 114 6.99 -6.39 15.00
C TYR A 114 6.76 -7.58 15.97
N ASP A 115 5.47 -7.90 16.20
CA ASP A 115 5.02 -8.87 17.21
C ASP A 115 5.50 -10.30 16.93
N ASP A 116 5.80 -10.61 15.67
CA ASP A 116 6.33 -11.90 15.22
C ASP A 116 7.85 -12.05 15.45
N LYS A 117 8.51 -11.02 16.00
CA LYS A 117 9.96 -10.95 16.26
C LYS A 117 10.79 -11.29 15.04
N THR A 118 10.35 -10.85 13.86
CA THR A 118 11.05 -11.17 12.62
C THR A 118 12.44 -10.55 12.53
N ALA A 119 13.32 -11.25 11.84
CA ALA A 119 14.64 -10.76 11.43
C ALA A 119 14.72 -10.72 9.91
N GLY A 120 15.48 -9.76 9.37
CA GLY A 120 15.57 -9.64 7.93
C GLY A 120 16.24 -8.36 7.44
N CYS A 121 15.86 -7.91 6.25
CA CYS A 121 16.43 -6.73 5.64
C CYS A 121 15.36 -5.94 4.89
N ARG A 122 15.32 -4.63 5.13
CA ARG A 122 14.47 -3.67 4.44
C ARG A 122 15.30 -2.90 3.43
N PHE A 123 14.78 -2.76 2.22
CA PHE A 123 15.36 -2.01 1.13
C PHE A 123 14.52 -0.76 0.85
N SER A 124 15.20 0.33 0.53
CA SER A 124 14.60 1.56 0.01
C SER A 124 15.16 1.79 -1.38
N VAL A 125 14.29 1.77 -2.39
CA VAL A 125 14.68 1.73 -3.80
C VAL A 125 13.99 2.85 -4.55
N ASN A 126 14.78 3.64 -5.26
CA ASN A 126 14.24 4.57 -6.25
C ASN A 126 14.25 3.91 -7.63
N MET A 127 13.21 4.18 -8.41
CA MET A 127 13.04 3.63 -9.73
C MET A 127 12.53 4.70 -10.68
N THR A 128 13.01 4.68 -11.90
CA THR A 128 12.53 5.51 -12.99
C THR A 128 11.53 4.74 -13.84
N GLN A 129 10.39 5.36 -14.15
CA GLN A 129 9.32 4.80 -14.97
C GLN A 129 8.93 5.79 -16.09
N ARG A 130 8.69 5.27 -17.29
CA ARG A 130 8.15 6.06 -18.40
C ARG A 130 6.70 6.47 -18.14
N ASN A 131 6.31 7.65 -18.63
CA ASN A 131 4.91 8.05 -18.58
C ASN A 131 4.04 7.05 -19.35
N MET A 132 3.08 6.45 -18.67
CA MET A 132 2.15 5.45 -19.24
C MET A 132 0.80 6.05 -19.64
N GLN A 133 0.58 7.36 -19.41
CA GLN A 133 -0.67 8.00 -19.77
C GLN A 133 -0.80 8.03 -21.29
N ASN A 134 -1.95 7.60 -21.81
CA ASN A 134 -2.26 7.78 -23.22
C ASN A 134 -2.65 9.26 -23.43
N LEU A 135 -1.70 10.04 -23.94
CA LEU A 135 -1.89 11.48 -24.15
C LEU A 135 -2.96 11.77 -25.21
N CYS A 136 -3.23 10.85 -26.13
CA CYS A 136 -4.21 11.03 -27.19
C CYS A 136 -5.66 10.94 -26.71
N LEU A 137 -5.91 10.38 -25.53
CA LEU A 137 -7.25 10.22 -24.96
C LEU A 137 -7.53 11.26 -23.86
N ILE A 138 -6.65 12.24 -23.66
CA ILE A 138 -6.81 13.24 -22.59
C ILE A 138 -8.14 13.96 -22.75
N ASP A 139 -8.42 14.48 -23.93
CA ASP A 139 -9.63 15.28 -24.18
C ASP A 139 -10.91 14.46 -23.99
N GLU A 140 -10.87 13.13 -24.17
CA GLU A 140 -12.01 12.24 -23.90
C GLU A 140 -12.28 12.03 -22.40
N GLN A 141 -11.31 12.29 -21.52
CA GLN A 141 -11.47 12.15 -20.07
C GLN A 141 -12.11 13.36 -19.41
N PHE A 142 -12.26 14.48 -20.13
CA PHE A 142 -12.81 15.71 -19.61
C PHE A 142 -14.08 16.07 -20.38
N ASP A 143 -15.17 16.29 -19.65
CA ASP A 143 -16.37 16.91 -20.19
C ASP A 143 -16.36 18.38 -19.76
N GLU A 144 -16.25 19.31 -20.71
CA GLU A 144 -16.23 20.76 -20.44
C GLU A 144 -17.52 21.24 -19.75
N ASN A 145 -18.63 20.48 -19.91
CA ASN A 145 -19.91 20.78 -19.29
C ASN A 145 -20.25 19.79 -18.15
N GLY A 146 -19.28 18.97 -17.72
CA GLY A 146 -19.50 17.97 -16.68
C GLY A 146 -19.81 18.62 -15.34
N GLU A 147 -21.02 18.43 -14.83
CA GLU A 147 -21.41 18.81 -13.48
C GLU A 147 -21.31 17.61 -12.53
N PHE A 148 -20.94 17.83 -11.27
CA PHE A 148 -21.07 16.77 -10.26
C PHE A 148 -22.54 16.40 -10.15
N SER A 149 -22.85 15.10 -10.12
CA SER A 149 -24.22 14.65 -9.92
C SER A 149 -24.75 15.28 -8.64
N ASP A 150 -25.77 16.13 -8.76
CA ASP A 150 -26.55 16.56 -7.61
C ASP A 150 -27.05 15.29 -6.94
N ASN A 151 -26.52 15.00 -5.74
CA ASN A 151 -27.21 14.14 -4.82
C ASN A 151 -28.57 14.79 -4.65
N LYS A 152 -29.60 14.27 -5.33
CA LYS A 152 -30.98 14.55 -4.96
C LYS A 152 -31.07 14.14 -3.50
N THR A 153 -30.88 15.11 -2.60
CA THR A 153 -31.38 15.02 -1.25
C THR A 153 -32.82 14.55 -1.40
N LEU A 154 -33.18 13.54 -0.60
CA LEU A 154 -34.56 13.07 -0.50
C LEU A 154 -35.46 14.29 -0.57
N LYS A 155 -36.43 14.30 -1.51
CA LYS A 155 -37.32 15.45 -1.73
C LYS A 155 -37.68 16.03 -0.37
N ASP A 156 -37.31 17.28 -0.13
CA ASP A 156 -37.77 17.99 1.05
C ASP A 156 -39.27 17.74 1.13
N PHE A 157 -39.70 17.08 2.19
CA PHE A 157 -41.11 16.86 2.42
C PHE A 157 -41.69 18.26 2.57
N ALA A 158 -42.34 18.75 1.51
CA ALA A 158 -43.16 19.94 1.57
C ALA A 158 -44.34 19.61 2.48
N ILE A 159 -44.14 19.76 3.79
CA ILE A 159 -45.24 19.81 4.74
C ILE A 159 -45.89 21.16 4.50
N THR A 160 -46.86 21.21 3.58
CA THR A 160 -47.80 22.33 3.51
C THR A 160 -48.58 22.31 4.82
N PRO A 161 -48.41 23.28 5.72
CA PRO A 161 -49.22 23.33 6.93
C PRO A 161 -50.61 23.78 6.49
N VAL A 162 -51.54 22.83 6.43
CA VAL A 162 -52.96 23.18 6.48
C VAL A 162 -53.19 23.70 7.91
N ASN A 163 -53.56 24.97 8.02
CA ASN A 163 -53.84 25.67 9.27
C ASN A 163 -54.51 24.75 10.32
N ASN A 164 -53.94 24.77 11.54
CA ASN A 164 -54.34 24.08 12.78
C ASN A 164 -53.67 22.74 13.13
N CYS A 165 -52.33 22.64 13.14
CA CYS A 165 -51.67 21.59 13.92
C CYS A 165 -50.43 22.11 14.67
N GLU A 166 -50.40 21.77 15.96
CA GLU A 166 -49.56 22.28 17.03
C GLU A 166 -48.08 21.93 16.84
N ILE A 167 -47.20 22.86 17.20
CA ILE A 167 -45.75 22.71 17.19
C ILE A 167 -45.35 21.77 18.33
N PHE A 168 -44.77 20.60 18.02
CA PHE A 168 -44.00 19.84 19.00
C PHE A 168 -42.54 20.26 18.94
N THR A 169 -42.17 21.19 19.83
CA THR A 169 -40.77 21.48 20.14
C THR A 169 -40.16 20.28 20.87
N ASN A 170 -39.00 19.83 20.38
CA ASN A 170 -38.10 18.85 21.01
C ASN A 170 -38.67 17.45 21.28
N LYS A 171 -38.50 16.53 20.32
CA LYS A 171 -38.47 15.08 20.58
C LYS A 171 -37.05 14.54 20.40
N PHE A 172 -36.18 14.85 21.35
CA PHE A 172 -35.09 13.91 21.65
C PHE A 172 -35.61 12.88 22.66
N PRO A 173 -35.30 11.59 22.49
CA PRO A 173 -35.63 10.58 23.48
C PRO A 173 -34.85 10.88 24.78
N VAL A 174 -35.57 11.02 25.89
CA VAL A 174 -35.00 11.05 27.23
C VAL A 174 -34.63 9.61 27.59
N PHE A 175 -33.34 9.31 27.68
CA PHE A 175 -32.85 8.02 28.17
C PHE A 175 -32.82 8.05 29.70
N ASP A 176 -33.73 7.30 30.34
CA ASP A 176 -33.72 7.11 31.79
C ASP A 176 -32.81 5.92 32.13
N LEU A 177 -31.50 6.18 32.27
CA LEU A 177 -30.53 5.18 32.72
C LEU A 177 -30.68 4.97 34.23
N LYS A 178 -31.33 3.88 34.62
CA LYS A 178 -31.30 3.41 36.02
C LYS A 178 -29.89 2.94 36.37
N THR A 179 -29.10 3.79 37.01
CA THR A 179 -27.90 3.35 37.74
C THR A 179 -28.30 2.93 39.15
N SER A 180 -28.23 1.65 39.47
CA SER A 180 -28.26 1.18 40.86
C SER A 180 -26.91 1.41 41.53
N LYS A 181 -26.93 1.88 42.77
CA LYS A 181 -25.81 1.69 43.72
C LYS A 181 -25.76 0.27 44.22
#